data_AF-A0A9P5ZAK1-F1
#
_entry.id   AF-A0A9P5ZAK1-F1
#
_cell.length_a   1.000
_cell.length_b   1.000
_cell.length_c   1.000
_cell.angle_alpha   90.00
_cell.angle_beta   90.00
_cell.angle_gamma   90.00
#
_symmetry.space_group_name_H-M   'P 1'
#
loop_
_entity.id
_entity.type
_entity.pdbx_description
1 polymer ?
#
loop_
_entity_poly.entity_id
_entity_poly.type
_entity_poly.pdbx_seq_one_letter_code
_entity_poly.pdbx_strand_id
1 'polypeptide(L)'
;MSRSSTLISWTLCVHPKGWVYFYNPSLKVVTDQDIRHSQSLAIIEDISSQCPLSELTEHMEIHIYMTKKNTSSDGFSSLLNLAVNHIHCVASYDLNEIKGDNSHLLDPKLCRSLNRCRRLYWNYLWNHPVHVATPARALEDVSDALTWFYTDNLISGIKSSVPFSKTECEELSRVVAELALPRNDKSIAKTTFLAWLLREICSYRDAEHWGQYTQKESAIVRERKKPIHAMLPPSPLILFLTNVIVNVIFFGIPHTYQTHVKATSEFRGRLSSVQKTWHDYVERLAREYSEFLLIVRHL
;
A
#
# COMPACT_ATOMS: atom_id res chain seq x y z
N MET A 1 30.39 28.14 24.33
CA MET A 1 29.71 28.16 23.02
C MET A 1 30.39 27.16 22.11
N SER A 2 29.91 25.91 22.01
CA SER A 2 30.47 24.87 21.13
C SER A 2 29.43 23.82 20.72
N ARG A 3 28.21 24.26 20.38
CA ARG A 3 27.06 23.39 20.03
C ARG A 3 26.86 23.16 18.52
N SER A 4 27.82 23.57 17.67
CA SER A 4 27.59 23.65 16.21
C SER A 4 28.19 22.52 15.37
N SER A 5 28.98 21.60 15.95
CA SER A 5 29.73 20.62 15.15
C SER A 5 28.99 19.30 14.89
N THR A 6 28.00 18.92 15.71
CA THR A 6 27.27 17.63 15.58
C THR A 6 26.09 17.67 14.61
N LEU A 7 25.50 18.85 14.36
CA LEU A 7 24.42 19.00 13.37
C LEU A 7 24.90 18.88 11.91
N ILE A 8 26.21 19.01 11.67
CA ILE A 8 26.80 19.02 10.32
C ILE A 8 26.59 17.67 9.60
N SER A 9 26.37 16.57 10.34
CA SER A 9 26.19 15.23 9.78
C SER A 9 24.74 14.90 9.39
N TRP A 10 23.76 15.72 9.77
CA TRP A 10 22.35 15.47 9.48
C TRP A 10 21.89 16.26 8.26
N THR A 11 21.26 15.56 7.32
CA THR A 11 20.65 16.11 6.11
C THR A 11 19.14 16.24 6.33
N LEU A 12 18.61 17.46 6.20
CA LEU A 12 17.16 17.70 6.16
C LEU A 12 16.64 17.31 4.78
N CYS A 13 15.67 16.40 4.76
CA CYS A 13 15.00 15.96 3.55
C CYS A 13 13.56 16.48 3.53
N VAL A 14 13.13 17.02 2.38
CA VAL A 14 11.75 17.50 2.19
C VAL A 14 11.00 16.51 1.29
N HIS A 15 10.03 15.81 1.85
CA HIS A 15 9.19 14.89 1.11
C HIS A 15 8.37 15.64 0.05
N PRO A 16 8.04 15.06 -1.13
CA PRO A 16 7.19 15.69 -2.14
C PRO A 16 5.80 16.14 -1.66
N LYS A 17 5.33 15.62 -0.52
CA LYS A 17 4.07 16.04 0.15
C LYS A 17 4.25 17.21 1.14
N GLY A 18 5.45 17.79 1.24
CA GLY A 18 5.74 18.99 2.03
C GLY A 18 6.16 18.76 3.48
N TRP A 19 6.16 17.53 3.99
CA TRP A 19 6.68 17.23 5.33
C TRP A 19 8.20 16.94 5.28
N VAL A 20 8.87 17.01 6.43
CA VAL A 20 10.33 16.88 6.55
C VAL A 20 10.74 15.68 7.38
N TYR A 21 11.90 15.12 7.06
CA TYR A 21 12.58 14.09 7.86
C TYR A 21 14.09 14.31 7.82
N PHE A 22 14.83 13.57 8.64
CA PHE A 22 16.27 13.75 8.78
C PHE A 22 17.01 12.44 8.50
N TYR A 23 18.11 12.55 7.76
CA TYR A 23 18.99 11.44 7.41
C TYR A 23 20.42 11.75 7.81
N ASN A 24 21.09 10.80 8.45
CA ASN A 24 22.52 10.88 8.76
C ASN A 24 23.28 9.79 7.98
N PRO A 25 24.04 10.14 6.92
CA PRO A 25 24.78 9.17 6.12
C PRO A 25 25.84 8.40 6.91
N SER A 26 26.50 9.06 7.86
CA SER A 26 27.58 8.45 8.65
C SER A 26 27.04 7.43 9.65
N LEU A 27 25.88 7.70 10.24
CA LEU A 27 25.21 6.77 11.17
C LEU A 27 24.31 5.76 10.44
N LYS A 28 23.97 6.00 9.18
CA LYS A 28 22.98 5.22 8.41
C LYS A 28 21.62 5.19 9.12
N VAL A 29 21.22 6.33 9.66
CA VAL A 29 19.99 6.49 10.44
C VAL A 29 19.06 7.50 9.77
N VAL A 30 17.78 7.14 9.73
CA VAL A 30 16.69 7.97 9.21
C VAL A 30 15.65 8.13 10.31
N THR A 31 15.10 9.33 10.46
CA THR A 31 14.07 9.60 11.47
C THR A 31 13.11 10.70 11.05
N ASP A 32 11.85 10.53 11.44
CA ASP A 32 10.78 11.52 11.27
C ASP A 32 10.73 12.53 12.43
N GLN A 33 11.54 12.33 13.48
CA GLN A 33 11.55 13.23 14.62
C GLN A 33 12.34 14.50 14.32
N ASP A 34 11.84 15.61 14.84
CA ASP A 34 12.51 16.89 14.68
C ASP A 34 13.76 17.01 15.56
N ILE A 35 14.91 16.68 14.99
CA ILE A 35 16.23 16.72 15.65
C ILE A 35 16.70 18.13 16.01
N ARG A 36 15.99 19.18 15.55
CA ARG A 36 16.27 20.56 15.98
C ARG A 36 15.94 20.75 17.46
N HIS A 37 15.07 19.90 18.01
CA HIS A 37 14.83 19.80 19.45
C HIS A 37 15.90 18.92 20.10
N SER A 38 16.62 19.48 21.08
CA SER A 38 17.74 18.78 21.73
C SER A 38 17.34 17.49 22.44
N GLN A 39 16.09 17.39 22.92
CA GLN A 39 15.57 16.18 23.55
C GLN A 39 15.42 15.04 22.52
N SER A 40 14.81 15.33 21.36
CA SER A 40 14.66 14.36 20.27
C SER A 40 16.01 13.88 19.78
N LEU A 41 16.96 14.79 19.59
CA LEU A 41 18.32 14.46 19.17
C LEU A 41 19.02 13.56 20.19
N ALA A 42 18.96 13.89 21.48
CA ALA A 42 19.59 13.09 22.53
C ALA A 42 19.02 11.66 22.59
N ILE A 43 17.71 11.49 22.41
CA ILE A 43 17.07 10.18 22.36
C ILE A 43 17.52 9.40 21.12
N ILE A 44 17.58 10.05 19.95
CA ILE A 44 18.04 9.41 18.71
C ILE A 44 19.50 8.99 18.82
N GLU A 45 20.37 9.83 19.39
CA GLU A 45 21.78 9.53 19.60
C GLU A 45 21.96 8.36 20.57
N ASP A 46 21.21 8.33 21.68
CA ASP A 46 21.18 7.21 22.62
C ASP A 46 20.76 5.90 21.93
N ILE A 47 19.67 5.91 21.15
CA ILE A 47 19.19 4.73 20.43
C ILE A 47 20.21 4.29 19.38
N SER A 48 20.78 5.25 18.64
CA SER A 48 21.77 4.96 17.60
C SER A 48 23.01 4.28 18.19
N SER A 49 23.38 4.60 19.43
CA SER A 49 24.48 3.93 20.14
C SER A 49 24.19 2.48 20.54
N GLN A 50 22.91 2.12 20.69
CA GLN A 50 22.45 0.78 21.04
C GLN A 50 22.21 -0.09 19.80
N CYS A 51 22.02 0.52 18.63
CA CYS A 51 21.85 -0.19 17.37
C CYS A 51 23.19 -0.82 16.92
N PRO A 52 23.17 -2.03 16.33
CA PRO A 52 24.36 -2.68 15.79
C PRO A 52 24.78 -2.04 14.45
N LEU A 53 25.10 -0.74 14.45
CA LEU A 53 25.45 0.04 13.25
C LEU A 53 26.69 -0.50 12.53
N SER A 54 27.60 -1.13 13.27
CA SER A 54 28.81 -1.79 12.73
C SER A 54 28.48 -3.01 11.86
N GLU A 55 27.29 -3.59 12.01
CA GLU A 55 26.85 -4.73 11.21
C GLU A 55 26.18 -4.32 9.89
N LEU A 56 25.86 -3.03 9.72
CA LEU A 56 25.20 -2.52 8.52
C LEU A 56 26.19 -2.33 7.37
N THR A 57 25.89 -2.90 6.21
CA THR A 57 26.64 -2.64 4.97
C THR A 57 26.38 -1.23 4.44
N GLU A 58 27.14 -0.76 3.45
CA GLU A 58 26.98 0.59 2.86
C GLU A 58 25.56 0.88 2.35
N HIS A 59 24.83 -0.15 1.94
CA HIS A 59 23.49 -0.05 1.36
C HIS A 59 22.37 -0.40 2.33
N MET A 60 22.67 -0.41 3.64
CA MET A 60 21.70 -0.64 4.69
C MET A 60 21.56 0.57 5.59
N GLU A 61 20.37 0.78 6.13
CA GLU A 61 20.09 1.86 7.07
C GLU A 61 18.99 1.46 8.05
N ILE A 62 18.87 2.21 9.15
CA ILE A 62 17.84 2.02 10.17
C ILE A 62 16.92 3.24 10.19
N HIS A 63 15.62 2.98 10.03
CA HIS A 63 14.60 3.97 10.29
C HIS A 63 14.14 3.87 11.75
N ILE A 64 14.37 4.95 12.51
CA ILE A 64 13.97 5.06 13.91
C ILE A 64 12.63 5.78 13.97
N TYR A 65 11.59 5.01 14.31
CA TYR A 65 10.24 5.53 14.51
C TYR A 65 9.90 5.61 15.99
N MET A 66 9.61 6.83 16.46
CA MET A 66 9.12 7.06 17.82
C MET A 66 7.61 7.17 17.82
N THR A 67 6.95 6.26 18.53
CA THR A 67 5.53 6.42 18.89
C THR A 67 5.43 7.18 20.20
N LYS A 68 4.46 8.08 20.37
CA LYS A 68 4.07 8.55 21.71
C LYS A 68 3.10 7.52 22.30
N LYS A 69 3.41 6.89 23.43
CA LYS A 69 2.39 6.20 24.24
C LYS A 69 1.64 7.27 25.00
N ASN A 70 0.33 7.13 25.01
CA ASN A 70 -0.58 7.93 25.84
C ASN A 70 -0.54 7.49 27.32
N THR A 71 0.56 6.94 27.82
CA THR A 71 0.68 6.62 29.24
C THR A 71 1.08 7.88 29.98
N SER A 72 0.23 8.30 30.92
CA SER A 72 0.30 9.50 31.75
C SER A 72 1.54 9.61 32.67
N SER A 73 2.52 8.73 32.52
CA SER A 73 3.82 8.78 33.20
C SER A 73 4.89 9.07 32.15
N ASP A 74 5.52 10.24 32.28
CA ASP A 74 6.70 10.89 31.66
C ASP A 74 7.78 10.03 30.95
N GLY A 75 7.41 8.99 30.21
CA GLY A 75 8.32 8.03 29.60
C GLY A 75 8.10 7.92 28.09
N PHE A 76 9.15 8.21 27.32
CA PHE A 76 9.19 7.89 25.89
C PHE A 76 8.94 6.40 25.64
N SER A 77 8.50 6.12 24.43
CA SER A 77 7.48 5.11 24.15
C SER A 77 7.94 4.19 23.04
N SER A 78 7.48 2.93 23.10
CA SER A 78 7.85 1.79 22.25
C SER A 78 8.55 2.19 20.95
N LEU A 79 9.85 1.91 20.93
CA LEU A 79 10.74 2.17 19.81
C LEU A 79 10.61 1.03 18.82
N LEU A 80 10.39 1.36 17.56
CA LEU A 80 10.43 0.41 16.47
C LEU A 80 11.55 0.84 15.52
N ASN A 81 12.57 -0.01 15.42
CA ASN A 81 13.67 0.17 14.49
C ASN A 81 13.38 -0.71 13.27
N LEU A 82 13.21 -0.09 12.11
CA LEU A 82 13.07 -0.80 10.85
C LEU A 82 14.42 -0.80 10.15
N ALA A 83 15.04 -1.97 10.03
CA ALA A 83 16.24 -2.13 9.24
C ALA A 83 15.85 -2.25 7.75
N VAL A 84 16.59 -1.56 6.89
CA VAL A 84 16.32 -1.42 5.46
C VAL A 84 17.54 -1.87 4.68
N ASN A 85 17.35 -2.70 3.66
CA ASN A 85 18.40 -3.15 2.75
C ASN A 85 18.06 -2.74 1.30
N HIS A 86 18.79 -1.75 0.78
CA HIS A 86 18.53 -1.15 -0.53
C HIS A 86 18.95 -2.02 -1.71
N ILE A 87 19.98 -2.86 -1.56
CA ILE A 87 20.40 -3.79 -2.64
C ILE A 87 19.27 -4.76 -2.96
N HIS A 88 18.67 -5.33 -1.93
CA HIS A 88 17.67 -6.39 -2.10
C HIS A 88 16.22 -5.89 -2.05
N CYS A 89 16.01 -4.59 -1.82
CA CYS A 89 14.70 -3.97 -1.70
C CYS A 89 13.81 -4.66 -0.64
N VAL A 90 14.38 -4.93 0.53
CA VAL A 90 13.69 -5.57 1.68
C VAL A 90 13.92 -4.78 2.97
N ALA A 91 12.95 -4.83 3.87
CA ALA A 91 13.06 -4.23 5.20
C ALA A 91 12.39 -5.13 6.25
N SER A 92 12.95 -5.17 7.46
CA SER A 92 12.38 -5.91 8.59
C SER A 92 12.72 -5.26 9.93
N TYR A 93 11.95 -5.59 10.96
CA TYR A 93 12.22 -5.23 12.34
C TYR A 93 13.29 -6.13 12.99
N ASP A 94 13.60 -7.27 12.35
CA ASP A 94 14.73 -8.13 12.73
C ASP A 94 15.83 -7.99 11.67
N LEU A 95 16.99 -7.49 12.09
CA LEU A 95 18.14 -7.29 11.20
C LEU A 95 18.59 -8.61 10.54
N ASN A 96 18.45 -9.74 11.22
CA ASN A 96 18.88 -11.04 10.73
C ASN A 96 18.06 -11.51 9.51
N GLU A 97 16.80 -11.08 9.39
CA GLU A 97 15.93 -11.44 8.26
C GLU A 97 16.35 -10.80 6.94
N ILE A 98 17.18 -9.75 6.98
CA ILE A 98 17.58 -8.98 5.79
C ILE A 98 19.10 -8.91 5.59
N LYS A 99 19.86 -9.60 6.45
CA LYS A 99 21.32 -9.65 6.43
C LYS A 99 21.78 -10.78 5.51
N GLY A 100 22.63 -10.46 4.53
CA GLY A 100 23.26 -11.43 3.63
C GLY A 100 22.49 -11.73 2.35
N ASP A 101 22.93 -12.78 1.66
CA ASP A 101 22.29 -13.27 0.43
C ASP A 101 20.89 -13.75 0.79
N ASN A 102 19.87 -12.99 0.40
CA ASN A 102 18.45 -13.27 0.64
C ASN A 102 17.93 -14.51 -0.11
N SER A 103 18.83 -15.40 -0.54
CA SER A 103 18.54 -16.68 -1.18
C SER A 103 17.67 -17.57 -0.28
N HIS A 104 17.86 -17.52 1.05
CA HIS A 104 17.03 -18.25 2.01
C HIS A 104 15.57 -17.74 2.04
N LEU A 105 15.31 -16.48 1.70
CA LEU A 105 13.95 -15.93 1.59
C LEU A 105 13.19 -16.43 0.33
N LEU A 106 13.89 -17.13 -0.58
CA LEU A 106 13.28 -17.83 -1.71
C LEU A 106 12.71 -19.20 -1.34
N ASP A 107 12.92 -19.69 -0.12
CA ASP A 107 12.23 -20.89 0.37
C ASP A 107 10.71 -20.66 0.26
N PRO A 108 9.95 -21.55 -0.41
CA PRO A 108 8.49 -21.46 -0.51
C PRO A 108 7.79 -21.21 0.84
N LYS A 109 8.34 -21.72 1.95
CA LYS A 109 7.81 -21.49 3.31
C LYS A 109 8.06 -20.06 3.81
N LEU A 110 9.13 -19.42 3.35
CA LEU A 110 9.53 -18.05 3.71
C LEU A 110 9.13 -17.00 2.67
N CYS A 111 8.57 -17.41 1.53
CA CYS A 111 8.11 -16.51 0.47
C CYS A 111 7.06 -15.47 0.97
N ARG A 112 6.23 -15.84 1.97
CA ARG A 112 5.36 -14.89 2.68
C ARG A 112 6.15 -13.80 3.39
N SER A 113 7.24 -14.20 4.05
CA SER A 113 8.16 -13.27 4.69
C SER A 113 8.76 -12.31 3.67
N LEU A 114 9.18 -12.81 2.50
CA LEU A 114 9.78 -11.98 1.46
C LEU A 114 8.82 -10.88 0.94
N ASN A 115 7.58 -11.22 0.57
CA ASN A 115 6.62 -10.22 0.11
C ASN A 115 6.27 -9.20 1.20
N ARG A 116 6.19 -9.65 2.46
CA ARG A 116 6.04 -8.75 3.61
C ARG A 116 7.23 -7.81 3.74
N CYS A 117 8.46 -8.30 3.69
CA CYS A 117 9.68 -7.49 3.81
C CYS A 117 9.83 -6.51 2.64
N ARG A 118 9.51 -6.92 1.42
CA ARG A 118 9.45 -6.02 0.25
C ARG A 118 8.37 -4.96 0.41
N ARG A 119 7.19 -5.31 0.91
CA ARG A 119 6.14 -4.32 1.21
C ARG A 119 6.60 -3.30 2.24
N LEU A 120 7.29 -3.74 3.30
CA LEU A 120 7.87 -2.83 4.30
C LEU A 120 8.91 -1.90 3.66
N TYR A 121 9.80 -2.42 2.81
CA TYR A 121 10.79 -1.64 2.07
C TYR A 121 10.14 -0.57 1.19
N TRP A 122 9.18 -0.96 0.35
CA TRP A 122 8.52 -0.03 -0.56
C TRP A 122 7.67 0.99 0.20
N ASN A 123 7.08 0.61 1.34
CA ASN A 123 6.43 1.56 2.22
C ASN A 123 7.43 2.55 2.84
N TYR A 124 8.61 2.07 3.24
CA TYR A 124 9.68 2.93 3.74
C TYR A 124 10.13 3.93 2.67
N LEU A 125 10.45 3.45 1.46
CA LEU A 125 10.94 4.29 0.36
C LEU A 125 9.86 5.28 -0.13
N TRP A 126 8.59 4.89 -0.10
CA TRP A 126 7.46 5.77 -0.40
C TRP A 126 7.38 6.95 0.56
N ASN A 127 7.75 6.74 1.84
CA ASN A 127 7.79 7.81 2.83
C ASN A 127 9.14 8.55 2.83
N HIS A 128 10.26 7.94 2.46
CA HIS A 128 11.58 8.57 2.54
C HIS A 128 12.37 8.57 1.20
N PRO A 129 11.79 9.13 0.11
CA PRO A 129 12.32 8.94 -1.25
C PRO A 129 13.50 9.87 -1.62
N VAL A 130 13.83 10.87 -0.80
CA VAL A 130 14.71 11.99 -1.21
C VAL A 130 16.18 11.58 -1.20
N HIS A 131 16.62 10.90 -0.14
CA HIS A 131 18.01 10.53 0.10
C HIS A 131 18.44 9.23 -0.59
N VAL A 132 17.50 8.50 -1.19
CA VAL A 132 17.74 7.19 -1.81
C VAL A 132 17.36 7.27 -3.29
N ALA A 133 18.29 6.88 -4.16
CA ALA A 133 18.02 6.78 -5.59
C ALA A 133 16.98 5.68 -5.87
N THR A 134 16.18 5.84 -6.93
CA THR A 134 15.25 4.78 -7.35
C THR A 134 16.04 3.48 -7.60
N PRO A 135 15.66 2.33 -7.00
CA PRO A 135 16.31 1.07 -7.28
C PRO A 135 16.21 0.71 -8.78
N ALA A 136 17.32 0.28 -9.38
CA ALA A 136 17.40 0.03 -10.83
C ALA A 136 16.33 -0.97 -11.33
N ARG A 137 16.08 -2.03 -10.55
CA ARG A 137 15.08 -3.08 -10.83
C ARG A 137 13.62 -2.62 -10.71
N ALA A 138 13.34 -1.47 -10.09
CA ALA A 138 11.97 -1.06 -9.77
C ALA A 138 11.10 -0.88 -11.02
N LEU A 139 11.68 -0.34 -12.09
CA LEU A 139 11.00 -0.13 -13.37
C LEU A 139 10.64 -1.46 -14.05
N GLU A 140 11.58 -2.39 -14.07
CA GLU A 140 11.39 -3.73 -14.65
C GLU A 140 10.35 -4.53 -13.86
N ASP A 141 10.48 -4.56 -12.53
CA ASP A 141 9.56 -5.26 -11.64
C ASP A 141 8.11 -4.74 -11.78
N VAL A 142 7.93 -3.42 -11.91
CA VAL A 142 6.60 -2.81 -12.14
C VAL A 142 6.07 -3.18 -13.52
N SER A 143 6.89 -3.05 -14.57
CA SER A 143 6.47 -3.30 -15.94
C SER A 143 6.06 -4.76 -16.15
N ASP A 144 6.81 -5.70 -15.57
CA ASP A 144 6.48 -7.13 -15.57
C ASP A 144 5.17 -7.40 -14.83
N ALA A 145 5.00 -6.85 -13.63
CA ALA A 145 3.78 -7.02 -12.84
C ALA A 145 2.53 -6.47 -13.55
N LEU A 146 2.61 -5.26 -14.11
CA LEU A 146 1.50 -4.65 -14.86
C LEU A 146 1.17 -5.44 -16.12
N THR A 147 2.19 -5.92 -16.85
CA THR A 147 2.00 -6.77 -18.04
C THR A 147 1.29 -8.06 -17.68
N TRP A 148 1.70 -8.71 -16.58
CA TRP A 148 1.03 -9.91 -16.08
C TRP A 148 -0.42 -9.61 -15.68
N PHE A 149 -0.68 -8.55 -14.93
CA PHE A 149 -2.04 -8.20 -14.50
C PHE A 149 -2.95 -7.89 -15.69
N TYR A 150 -2.45 -7.16 -16.68
CA TYR A 150 -3.17 -6.93 -17.93
C TYR A 150 -3.48 -8.25 -18.64
N THR A 151 -2.50 -9.15 -18.75
CA THR A 151 -2.65 -10.45 -19.39
C THR A 151 -3.65 -11.34 -18.66
N ASP A 152 -3.62 -11.41 -17.33
CA ASP A 152 -4.60 -12.18 -16.56
C ASP A 152 -6.02 -11.60 -16.69
N ASN A 153 -6.18 -10.27 -16.79
CA ASN A 153 -7.49 -9.69 -17.10
C ASN A 153 -8.01 -10.14 -18.48
N LEU A 154 -7.14 -10.32 -19.49
CA LEU A 154 -7.54 -10.80 -20.80
C LEU A 154 -7.88 -12.30 -20.80
N ILE A 155 -7.09 -13.13 -20.11
CA ILE A 155 -7.27 -14.58 -20.08
C ILE A 155 -8.43 -14.98 -19.16
N SER A 156 -8.46 -14.42 -17.94
CA SER A 156 -9.39 -14.81 -16.88
C SER A 156 -10.66 -13.95 -16.85
N GLY A 157 -10.67 -12.78 -17.50
CA GLY A 157 -11.83 -11.89 -17.60
C GLY A 157 -12.38 -11.51 -16.23
N ILE A 158 -13.68 -11.77 -16.02
CA ILE A 158 -14.37 -11.52 -14.74
C ILE A 158 -13.84 -12.36 -13.58
N LYS A 159 -13.11 -13.45 -13.85
CA LYS A 159 -12.53 -14.33 -12.83
C LYS A 159 -11.13 -13.89 -12.40
N SER A 160 -10.56 -12.87 -13.06
CA SER A 160 -9.26 -12.32 -12.68
C SER A 160 -9.34 -11.74 -11.27
N SER A 161 -8.32 -12.04 -10.46
CA SER A 161 -8.19 -11.59 -9.07
C SER A 161 -7.15 -10.48 -8.90
N VAL A 162 -6.51 -10.06 -9.98
CA VAL A 162 -5.42 -9.09 -9.97
C VAL A 162 -5.88 -7.70 -9.50
N PRO A 163 -4.99 -6.90 -8.89
CA PRO A 163 -5.39 -5.69 -8.16
C PRO A 163 -5.70 -4.49 -9.06
N PHE A 164 -5.40 -4.58 -10.36
CA PHE A 164 -5.64 -3.51 -11.32
C PHE A 164 -6.47 -4.05 -12.49
N SER A 165 -7.45 -3.27 -12.92
CA SER A 165 -8.21 -3.52 -14.13
C SER A 165 -7.35 -3.37 -15.39
N LYS A 166 -7.88 -3.82 -16.53
CA LYS A 166 -7.23 -3.67 -17.84
C LYS A 166 -6.87 -2.20 -18.15
N THR A 167 -7.82 -1.29 -17.97
CA THR A 167 -7.65 0.14 -18.24
C THR A 167 -6.64 0.78 -17.28
N GLU A 168 -6.69 0.43 -15.99
CA GLU A 168 -5.68 0.90 -15.02
C GLU A 168 -4.28 0.40 -15.38
N CYS A 169 -4.14 -0.86 -15.83
CA CYS A 169 -2.84 -1.36 -16.28
C CYS A 169 -2.30 -0.58 -17.48
N GLU A 170 -3.13 -0.26 -18.48
CA GLU A 170 -2.74 0.54 -19.65
C GLU A 170 -2.29 1.96 -19.24
N GLU A 171 -3.04 2.62 -18.36
CA GLU A 171 -2.72 3.96 -17.85
C GLU A 171 -1.43 3.96 -17.02
N LEU A 172 -1.32 3.04 -16.07
CA LEU A 172 -0.12 2.89 -15.24
C LEU A 172 1.11 2.56 -16.11
N SER A 173 0.96 1.70 -17.12
CA SER A 173 2.07 1.34 -18.02
C SER A 173 2.55 2.55 -18.85
N ARG A 174 1.62 3.42 -19.28
CA ARG A 174 1.97 4.68 -19.95
C ARG A 174 2.78 5.61 -19.05
N VAL A 175 2.34 5.76 -17.79
CA VAL A 175 3.08 6.58 -16.79
C VAL A 175 4.46 5.99 -16.51
N VAL A 176 4.56 4.67 -16.37
CA VAL A 176 5.82 3.96 -16.14
C VAL A 176 6.79 4.15 -17.31
N ALA A 177 6.31 4.05 -18.55
CA ALA A 177 7.11 4.31 -19.75
C ALA A 177 7.66 5.74 -19.80
N GLU A 178 6.84 6.73 -19.42
CA GLU A 178 7.26 8.13 -19.31
C GLU A 178 8.32 8.33 -18.21
N LEU A 179 8.16 7.69 -17.05
CA LEU A 179 9.14 7.70 -15.96
C LEU A 179 10.45 6.96 -16.30
N ALA A 180 10.44 6.08 -17.30
CA ALA A 180 11.63 5.38 -17.79
C ALA A 180 12.56 6.29 -18.62
N LEU A 181 12.09 7.45 -19.07
CA LEU A 181 12.92 8.38 -19.84
C LEU A 181 14.10 8.90 -18.99
N PRO A 182 15.31 9.09 -19.57
CA PRO A 182 16.51 9.51 -18.83
C PRO A 182 16.36 10.84 -18.07
N ARG A 183 15.48 11.74 -18.55
CA ARG A 183 15.16 13.00 -17.86
C ARG A 183 14.62 12.80 -16.43
N ASN A 184 14.09 11.62 -16.14
CA ASN A 184 13.45 11.28 -14.88
C ASN A 184 14.37 10.47 -13.94
N ASP A 185 15.64 10.21 -14.27
CA ASP A 185 16.51 9.33 -13.47
C ASP A 185 16.77 9.80 -12.05
N LYS A 186 16.78 11.12 -11.82
CA LYS A 186 16.92 11.74 -10.49
C LYS A 186 15.59 12.26 -9.94
N SER A 187 14.47 11.89 -10.55
CA SER A 187 13.16 12.39 -10.15
C SER A 187 12.70 11.73 -8.84
N ILE A 188 12.52 12.52 -7.79
CA ILE A 188 11.95 12.03 -6.52
C ILE A 188 10.51 11.53 -6.76
N ALA A 189 9.80 12.14 -7.71
CA ALA A 189 8.46 11.69 -8.10
C ALA A 189 8.49 10.27 -8.71
N LYS A 190 9.52 9.93 -9.50
CA LYS A 190 9.75 8.56 -10.01
C LYS A 190 9.92 7.57 -8.85
N THR A 191 10.81 7.86 -7.90
CA THR A 191 11.02 7.03 -6.70
C THR A 191 9.71 6.83 -5.94
N THR A 192 8.99 7.93 -5.68
CA THR A 192 7.75 7.92 -4.89
C THR A 192 6.64 7.11 -5.57
N PHE A 193 6.45 7.31 -6.87
CA PHE A 193 5.41 6.62 -7.64
C PHE A 193 5.69 5.12 -7.73
N LEU A 194 6.92 4.73 -8.07
CA LEU A 194 7.30 3.31 -8.18
C LEU A 194 7.25 2.62 -6.82
N ALA A 195 7.67 3.29 -5.74
CA ALA A 195 7.57 2.75 -4.38
C ALA A 195 6.12 2.52 -3.96
N TRP A 196 5.22 3.47 -4.22
CA TRP A 196 3.78 3.26 -3.98
C TRP A 196 3.25 2.05 -4.75
N LEU A 197 3.52 1.97 -6.06
CA LEU A 197 2.99 0.91 -6.90
C LEU A 197 3.54 -0.47 -6.51
N LEU A 198 4.84 -0.57 -6.25
CA LEU A 198 5.47 -1.82 -5.80
C LEU A 198 4.99 -2.24 -4.41
N ARG A 199 4.65 -1.30 -3.54
CA ARG A 199 4.00 -1.61 -2.26
C ARG A 199 2.63 -2.26 -2.48
N GLU A 200 1.80 -1.72 -3.37
CA GLU A 200 0.50 -2.32 -3.71
C GLU A 200 0.65 -3.71 -4.34
N ILE A 201 1.60 -3.87 -5.28
CA ILE A 201 1.92 -5.16 -5.90
C ILE A 201 2.35 -6.18 -4.85
N CYS A 202 3.26 -5.82 -3.93
CA CYS A 202 3.73 -6.71 -2.87
C CYS A 202 2.61 -7.04 -1.87
N SER A 203 1.74 -6.08 -1.56
CA SER A 203 0.58 -6.32 -0.68
C SER A 203 -0.41 -7.31 -1.30
N TYR A 204 -0.69 -7.18 -2.60
CA TYR A 204 -1.49 -8.15 -3.33
C TYR A 204 -0.83 -9.54 -3.35
N ARG A 205 0.47 -9.62 -3.67
CA ARG A 205 1.22 -10.88 -3.70
C ARG A 205 1.24 -11.58 -2.33
N ASP A 206 1.35 -10.82 -1.23
CA ASP A 206 1.22 -11.34 0.14
C ASP A 206 -0.19 -11.92 0.40
N ALA A 207 -1.25 -11.18 0.05
CA ALA A 207 -2.64 -11.63 0.24
C ALA A 207 -3.00 -12.87 -0.60
N GLU A 208 -2.48 -12.97 -1.82
CA GLU A 208 -2.69 -14.10 -2.73
C GLU A 208 -1.70 -15.25 -2.53
N HIS A 209 -0.86 -15.20 -1.49
CA HIS A 209 0.11 -16.26 -1.18
C HIS A 209 0.99 -16.60 -2.40
N TRP A 210 1.40 -15.57 -3.13
CA TRP A 210 2.12 -15.70 -4.38
C TRP A 210 3.38 -16.55 -4.21
N GLY A 211 3.55 -17.55 -5.08
CA GLY A 211 4.72 -18.44 -5.07
C GLY A 211 4.74 -19.52 -3.97
N GLN A 212 3.72 -19.61 -3.13
CA GLN A 212 3.69 -20.59 -2.02
C GLN A 212 3.06 -21.93 -2.41
N TYR A 213 2.13 -21.91 -3.35
CA TYR A 213 1.34 -23.08 -3.74
C TYR A 213 1.71 -23.57 -5.13
N THR A 214 1.73 -24.89 -5.30
CA THR A 214 1.75 -25.52 -6.62
C THR A 214 0.48 -25.21 -7.41
N GLN A 215 0.46 -25.50 -8.70
CA GLN A 215 -0.73 -25.32 -9.54
C GLN A 215 -1.96 -26.07 -8.99
N LYS A 216 -1.78 -27.31 -8.49
CA LYS A 216 -2.87 -28.10 -7.90
C LYS A 216 -3.39 -27.49 -6.60
N GLU A 217 -2.48 -27.10 -5.71
CA GLU A 217 -2.84 -26.49 -4.42
C GLU A 217 -3.50 -25.13 -4.60
N SER A 218 -3.00 -24.29 -5.50
CA SER A 218 -3.58 -22.99 -5.81
C SER A 218 -5.00 -23.10 -6.37
N ALA A 219 -5.29 -24.12 -7.20
CA ALA A 219 -6.64 -24.40 -7.67
C ALA A 219 -7.58 -24.72 -6.49
N ILE A 220 -7.17 -25.59 -5.57
CA ILE A 220 -7.94 -25.96 -4.37
C ILE A 220 -8.16 -24.73 -3.48
N VAL A 221 -7.13 -23.92 -3.23
CA VAL A 221 -7.23 -22.70 -2.42
C VAL A 221 -8.17 -21.68 -3.07
N ARG A 222 -8.10 -21.51 -4.40
CA ARG A 222 -9.01 -20.62 -5.14
C ARG A 222 -10.44 -21.12 -5.11
N GLU A 223 -10.67 -22.42 -5.22
CA GLU A 223 -12.01 -23.00 -5.09
C GLU A 223 -12.60 -22.77 -3.69
N ARG A 224 -11.78 -22.85 -2.64
CA ARG A 224 -12.18 -22.51 -1.27
C ARG A 224 -12.39 -21.01 -1.07
N LYS A 225 -11.61 -20.17 -1.75
CA LYS A 225 -11.72 -18.70 -1.73
C LYS A 225 -12.87 -18.16 -2.58
N LYS A 226 -13.48 -18.97 -3.46
CA LYS A 226 -14.70 -18.54 -4.18
C LYS A 226 -15.64 -18.01 -3.11
N PRO A 227 -16.06 -16.74 -3.19
CA PRO A 227 -16.94 -16.19 -2.18
C PRO A 227 -18.13 -17.15 -2.08
N ILE A 228 -18.43 -17.58 -0.86
CA ILE A 228 -19.62 -18.39 -0.54
C ILE A 228 -20.91 -17.65 -0.99
N HIS A 229 -20.77 -16.40 -1.45
CA HIS A 229 -21.74 -15.59 -2.19
C HIS A 229 -21.88 -15.92 -3.69
N ALA A 230 -21.73 -17.18 -4.11
CA ALA A 230 -22.87 -17.71 -4.86
C ALA A 230 -24.01 -17.84 -3.83
N MET A 231 -24.62 -16.69 -3.47
CA MET A 231 -25.66 -16.62 -2.46
C MET A 231 -26.65 -17.71 -2.83
N LEU A 232 -26.84 -18.69 -1.93
CA LEU A 232 -28.15 -19.32 -1.88
C LEU A 232 -29.13 -18.15 -1.90
N PRO A 233 -30.07 -18.10 -2.86
CA PRO A 233 -31.00 -17.00 -2.97
C PRO A 233 -31.55 -16.74 -1.57
N PRO A 234 -31.48 -15.50 -1.06
CA PRO A 234 -31.87 -15.21 0.31
C PRO A 234 -33.27 -15.78 0.53
N SER A 235 -33.48 -16.45 1.67
CA SER A 235 -34.75 -17.12 1.92
C SER A 235 -35.90 -16.12 1.69
N PRO A 236 -37.00 -16.52 1.05
CA PRO A 236 -38.08 -15.60 0.67
C PRO A 236 -38.61 -14.81 1.88
N LEU A 237 -38.51 -15.38 3.07
CA LEU A 237 -38.91 -14.77 4.35
C LEU A 237 -37.98 -13.60 4.75
N ILE A 238 -36.68 -13.75 4.55
CA ILE A 238 -35.70 -12.68 4.82
C ILE A 238 -35.88 -11.54 3.81
N LEU A 239 -36.09 -11.87 2.52
CA LEU A 239 -36.40 -10.88 1.49
C LEU A 239 -37.69 -10.12 1.79
N PHE A 240 -38.71 -10.81 2.30
CA PHE A 240 -39.98 -10.19 2.68
C PHE A 240 -39.81 -9.23 3.87
N LEU A 241 -39.15 -9.68 4.95
CA LEU A 241 -38.91 -8.82 6.13
C LEU A 241 -38.04 -7.61 5.79
N THR A 242 -37.01 -7.78 4.96
CA THR A 242 -36.21 -6.66 4.48
C THR A 242 -37.02 -5.72 3.58
N ASN A 243 -37.88 -6.24 2.70
CA ASN A 243 -38.82 -5.42 1.92
C ASN A 243 -39.75 -4.60 2.82
N VAL A 244 -40.33 -5.22 3.85
CA VAL A 244 -41.24 -4.53 4.78
C VAL A 244 -40.50 -3.43 5.53
N ILE A 245 -39.31 -3.72 6.06
CA ILE A 245 -38.50 -2.74 6.79
C ILE A 245 -38.09 -1.58 5.86
N VAL A 246 -37.64 -1.87 4.64
CA VAL A 246 -37.22 -0.86 3.67
C VAL A 246 -38.42 -0.01 3.21
N ASN A 247 -39.56 -0.62 2.93
CA ASN A 247 -40.74 0.11 2.48
C ASN A 247 -41.39 0.93 3.61
N VAL A 248 -41.40 0.43 4.85
CA VAL A 248 -42.09 1.08 5.97
C VAL A 248 -41.19 2.11 6.68
N ILE A 249 -39.94 1.76 6.99
CA ILE A 249 -39.05 2.63 7.78
C ILE A 249 -38.33 3.62 6.88
N PHE A 250 -37.92 3.17 5.70
CA PHE A 250 -37.15 3.98 4.77
C PHE A 250 -38.01 4.58 3.65
N PHE A 251 -39.35 4.62 3.82
CA PHE A 251 -40.28 5.20 2.84
C PHE A 251 -40.06 4.69 1.40
N GLY A 252 -39.66 3.42 1.25
CA GLY A 252 -39.41 2.84 -0.06
C GLY A 252 -38.13 3.31 -0.74
N ILE A 253 -37.08 3.70 0.02
CA ILE A 253 -35.73 3.86 -0.57
C ILE A 253 -35.44 2.60 -1.40
N PRO A 254 -35.19 2.74 -2.71
CA PRO A 254 -35.29 1.62 -3.62
C PRO A 254 -34.23 0.57 -3.31
N HIS A 255 -34.64 -0.70 -3.35
CA HIS A 255 -33.77 -1.88 -3.15
C HIS A 255 -32.49 -1.84 -3.98
N THR A 256 -32.48 -1.09 -5.08
CA THR A 256 -31.30 -0.78 -5.90
C THR A 256 -30.15 -0.21 -5.07
N TYR A 257 -30.41 0.64 -4.07
CA TYR A 257 -29.36 1.21 -3.21
C TYR A 257 -28.63 0.12 -2.41
N GLN A 258 -29.36 -0.85 -1.85
CA GLN A 258 -28.74 -1.96 -1.10
C GLN A 258 -27.94 -2.89 -2.00
N THR A 259 -28.43 -3.18 -3.21
CA THR A 259 -27.70 -4.01 -4.18
C THR A 259 -26.41 -3.33 -4.61
N HIS A 260 -26.44 -2.02 -4.83
CA HIS A 260 -25.25 -1.24 -5.19
C HIS A 260 -24.27 -1.09 -4.01
N VAL A 261 -24.72 -0.77 -2.81
CA VAL A 261 -23.84 -0.64 -1.62
C VAL A 261 -23.17 -1.97 -1.28
N LYS A 262 -23.88 -3.10 -1.38
CA LYS A 262 -23.27 -4.42 -1.17
C LYS A 262 -22.24 -4.76 -2.25
N ALA A 263 -22.56 -4.52 -3.52
CA ALA A 263 -21.61 -4.67 -4.62
C ALA A 263 -20.37 -3.77 -4.45
N THR A 264 -20.55 -2.60 -3.84
CA THR A 264 -19.47 -1.65 -3.55
C THR A 264 -18.61 -2.10 -2.37
N SER A 265 -19.21 -2.72 -1.34
CA SER A 265 -18.50 -3.14 -0.12
C SER A 265 -17.71 -4.44 -0.25
N GLU A 266 -18.11 -5.35 -1.15
CA GLU A 266 -17.42 -6.64 -1.36
C GLU A 266 -16.24 -6.54 -2.34
N PHE A 267 -16.11 -5.43 -3.07
CA PHE A 267 -15.08 -5.23 -4.09
C PHE A 267 -13.87 -4.48 -3.56
N ARG A 268 -12.88 -5.22 -3.05
CA ARG A 268 -11.65 -4.66 -2.47
C ARG A 268 -10.52 -4.33 -3.47
N GLY A 269 -10.77 -4.40 -4.79
CA GLY A 269 -9.68 -4.36 -5.79
C GLY A 269 -9.93 -3.64 -7.12
N ARG A 270 -11.06 -2.96 -7.34
CA ARG A 270 -11.30 -2.21 -8.60
C ARG A 270 -12.07 -0.91 -8.34
N LEU A 271 -11.35 0.12 -7.89
CA LEU A 271 -11.93 1.44 -7.56
C LEU A 271 -12.52 2.14 -8.78
N SER A 272 -11.91 2.02 -9.97
CA SER A 272 -12.40 2.66 -11.20
C SER A 272 -13.75 2.13 -11.69
N SER A 273 -13.96 0.81 -11.67
CA SER A 273 -15.26 0.23 -12.04
C SER A 273 -16.34 0.54 -11.00
N VAL A 274 -15.98 0.57 -9.72
CA VAL A 274 -16.87 0.98 -8.63
C VAL A 274 -17.26 2.45 -8.78
N GLN A 275 -16.29 3.34 -9.03
CA GLN A 275 -16.54 4.76 -9.22
C GLN A 275 -17.43 5.01 -10.45
N LYS A 276 -17.19 4.31 -11.57
CA LYS A 276 -18.06 4.39 -12.75
C LYS A 276 -19.48 3.88 -12.46
N THR A 277 -19.60 2.72 -11.82
CA THR A 277 -20.92 2.14 -11.45
C THR A 277 -21.67 3.05 -10.49
N TRP A 278 -20.96 3.68 -9.55
CA TRP A 278 -21.53 4.66 -8.63
C TRP A 278 -21.94 5.95 -9.34
N HIS A 279 -21.13 6.43 -10.28
CA HIS A 279 -21.45 7.62 -11.07
C HIS A 279 -22.69 7.41 -11.94
N ASP A 280 -22.75 6.29 -12.68
CA ASP A 280 -23.91 5.90 -13.50
C ASP A 280 -25.17 5.77 -12.64
N TYR A 281 -25.02 5.24 -11.41
CA TYR A 281 -26.12 5.12 -10.45
C TYR A 281 -26.62 6.49 -9.95
N VAL A 282 -25.71 7.39 -9.55
CA VAL A 282 -26.06 8.75 -9.11
C VAL A 282 -26.72 9.53 -10.25
N GLU A 283 -26.23 9.40 -11.48
CA GLU A 283 -26.82 10.06 -12.64
C GLU A 283 -28.25 9.56 -12.89
N ARG A 284 -28.47 8.24 -12.79
CA ARG A 284 -29.80 7.63 -12.91
C ARG A 284 -30.75 8.13 -11.81
N LEU A 285 -30.30 8.15 -10.55
CA LEU A 285 -31.11 8.67 -9.44
C LEU A 285 -31.47 10.14 -9.64
N ALA A 286 -30.53 10.97 -10.06
CA ALA A 286 -30.77 12.39 -10.31
C ALA A 286 -31.81 12.61 -11.42
N ARG A 287 -31.78 11.77 -12.46
CA ARG A 287 -32.76 11.78 -13.55
C ARG A 287 -34.15 11.35 -13.09
N GLU A 288 -34.24 10.25 -12.33
CA GLU A 288 -35.53 9.79 -11.80
C GLU A 288 -36.14 10.83 -10.83
N TYR A 289 -35.32 11.46 -9.97
CA TYR A 289 -35.79 12.53 -9.08
C TYR A 289 -36.24 13.80 -9.82
N SER A 290 -35.55 14.19 -10.89
CA SER A 290 -35.94 15.37 -11.66
C SER A 290 -37.26 15.15 -12.42
N GLU A 291 -37.49 13.94 -12.93
CA GLU A 291 -38.78 13.53 -13.51
C GLU A 291 -39.91 13.54 -12.48
N PHE A 292 -39.67 13.03 -11.26
CA PHE A 292 -40.67 13.08 -10.18
C PHE A 292 -41.06 14.52 -9.79
N LEU A 293 -40.08 15.43 -9.67
CA LEU A 293 -40.35 16.84 -9.34
C LEU A 293 -41.10 17.57 -10.46
N LEU A 294 -40.90 17.19 -11.73
CA LEU A 294 -41.64 17.75 -12.86
C LEU A 294 -43.11 17.32 -12.87
N ILE A 295 -43.42 16.08 -12.46
CA ILE A 295 -44.80 15.58 -12.37
C ILE A 295 -45.59 16.29 -11.26
N VAL A 296 -44.95 16.55 -10.12
CA VAL A 296 -45.59 17.25 -8.98
C VAL A 296 -45.93 18.72 -9.30
N ARG A 297 -45.30 19.33 -10.30
CA ARG A 297 -45.61 20.71 -10.73
C ARG A 297 -46.84 20.83 -11.65
N HIS A 298 -47.38 19.73 -12.14
CA HIS A 298 -48.54 19.70 -13.04
C HIS A 298 -49.82 19.16 -12.40
N LEU A 299 -49.79 18.93 -11.08
CA LEU A 299 -50.94 18.63 -10.22
C LEU A 299 -51.23 19.84 -9.33
#